data_AF-A0A3N4ZNK5-F1
#
_entry.id   AF-A0A3N4ZNK5-F1
#
_cell.length_a   1.000
_cell.length_b   1.000
_cell.length_c   1.000
_cell.angle_alpha   90.00
_cell.angle_beta   90.00
_cell.angle_gamma   90.00
#
_symmetry.space_group_name_H-M   'P 1'
#
loop_
_entity.id
_entity.type
_entity.pdbx_description
1 polymer ?
#
loop_
_entity_poly.entity_id
_entity_poly.type
_entity_poly.pdbx_seq_one_letter_code
_entity_poly.pdbx_strand_id
1 'polypeptide(L)'
;MGRLACMTDQPLLPEPPASPAPSSDLWAAVEDLWTWLDANRPHGGQEGLLLRMLKLSEEVGEVAQAVIGATGQNPRKGITHTWEDVQGELCDVVITALVALRTLTPDTREVFTRHLAKVTERSLGPSA
;
A
#
# COMPACT_ATOMS: atom_id res chain seq x y z
N MET A 1 -45.86 50.15 -10.78
CA MET A 1 -45.43 49.09 -9.85
C MET A 1 -44.75 48.00 -10.66
N GLY A 2 -43.49 47.64 -10.35
CA GLY A 2 -42.77 46.53 -10.99
C GLY A 2 -41.29 46.85 -11.16
N ARG A 3 -40.49 46.65 -10.10
CA ARG A 3 -39.03 46.90 -10.09
C ARG A 3 -38.30 45.82 -10.90
N LEU A 4 -37.38 46.23 -11.79
CA LEU A 4 -36.35 45.38 -12.37
C LEU A 4 -35.47 44.82 -11.24
N ALA A 5 -35.38 43.50 -11.14
CA ALA A 5 -34.38 42.84 -10.30
C ALA A 5 -33.03 42.87 -11.02
N CYS A 6 -32.05 43.51 -10.40
CA CYS A 6 -30.65 43.48 -10.79
C CYS A 6 -30.10 42.07 -10.52
N MET A 7 -29.79 41.33 -11.58
CA MET A 7 -28.96 40.12 -11.50
C MET A 7 -27.54 40.56 -11.16
N THR A 8 -27.12 40.33 -9.93
CA THR A 8 -25.73 40.48 -9.49
C THR A 8 -24.92 39.29 -9.96
N ASP A 9 -23.96 39.53 -10.84
CA ASP A 9 -22.89 38.61 -11.21
C ASP A 9 -22.00 38.36 -9.98
N GLN A 10 -22.02 37.13 -9.45
CA GLN A 10 -21.12 36.72 -8.37
C GLN A 10 -19.86 36.11 -9.00
N PRO A 11 -18.66 36.67 -8.80
CA PRO A 11 -17.45 36.11 -9.40
C PRO A 11 -17.14 34.75 -8.79
N LEU A 12 -17.00 33.74 -9.65
CA LEU A 12 -16.57 32.39 -9.28
C LEU A 12 -15.17 32.48 -8.66
N LEU A 13 -15.02 32.03 -7.41
CA LEU A 13 -13.69 31.87 -6.82
C LEU A 13 -12.92 30.79 -7.60
N PRO A 14 -11.59 30.95 -7.80
CA PRO A 14 -10.79 29.92 -8.43
C PRO A 14 -10.86 28.64 -7.61
N GLU A 15 -11.11 27.51 -8.28
CA GLU A 15 -11.08 26.21 -7.63
C GLU A 15 -9.72 25.99 -6.96
N PRO A 16 -9.69 25.40 -5.75
CA PRO A 16 -8.43 25.01 -5.13
C PRO A 16 -7.67 24.08 -6.08
N PRO A 17 -6.33 24.16 -6.14
CA PRO A 17 -5.56 23.28 -7.02
C PRO A 17 -5.93 21.83 -6.70
N ALA A 18 -6.33 21.10 -7.75
CA ALA A 18 -6.60 19.68 -7.64
C ALA A 18 -5.37 19.00 -7.01
N SER A 19 -5.58 18.25 -5.92
CA SER A 19 -4.56 17.37 -5.37
C SER A 19 -3.98 16.54 -6.52
N PRO A 20 -2.65 16.45 -6.68
CA PRO A 20 -2.08 15.68 -7.78
C PRO A 20 -2.63 14.26 -7.71
N ALA A 21 -3.15 13.77 -8.84
CA ALA A 21 -3.60 12.39 -8.95
C ALA A 21 -2.45 11.47 -8.50
N PRO A 22 -2.72 10.44 -7.67
CA PRO A 22 -1.67 9.58 -7.17
C PRO A 22 -0.91 8.99 -8.37
N SER A 23 0.39 9.20 -8.40
CA SER A 23 1.23 8.61 -9.44
C SER A 23 1.13 7.09 -9.35
N SER A 24 0.88 6.42 -10.47
CA SER A 24 0.93 4.96 -10.55
C SER A 24 2.34 4.37 -10.43
N ASP A 25 3.33 5.16 -10.01
CA ASP A 25 4.68 4.69 -9.73
C ASP A 25 4.70 4.03 -8.35
N LEU A 26 4.93 2.72 -8.34
CA LEU A 26 5.04 1.90 -7.12
C LEU A 26 5.98 2.54 -6.10
N TRP A 27 7.12 3.07 -6.54
CA TRP A 27 8.13 3.59 -5.63
C TRP A 27 7.72 4.92 -5.01
N ALA A 28 7.08 5.80 -5.78
CA ALA A 28 6.47 7.01 -5.24
C ALA A 28 5.37 6.68 -4.23
N ALA A 29 4.51 5.71 -4.53
CA ALA A 29 3.46 5.27 -3.60
C ALA A 29 4.04 4.69 -2.29
N VAL A 30 5.09 3.87 -2.37
CA VAL A 30 5.78 3.36 -1.18
C VAL A 30 6.41 4.48 -0.35
N GLU A 31 6.99 5.49 -1.00
CA GLU A 31 7.56 6.67 -0.32
C GLU A 31 6.48 7.50 0.37
N ASP A 32 5.35 7.73 -0.29
CA ASP A 32 4.21 8.47 0.26
C ASP A 32 3.62 7.73 1.48
N LEU A 33 3.41 6.42 1.36
CA LEU A 33 2.94 5.56 2.45
C LEU A 33 3.92 5.58 3.63
N TRP A 34 5.21 5.43 3.37
CA TRP A 34 6.23 5.49 4.40
C TRP A 34 6.27 6.87 5.07
N THR A 35 6.20 7.95 4.30
CA THR A 35 6.22 9.33 4.81
C THR A 35 5.02 9.60 5.71
N TRP A 36 3.82 9.21 5.28
CA TRP A 36 2.62 9.34 6.10
C TRP A 36 2.74 8.52 7.40
N LEU A 37 3.23 7.29 7.30
CA LEU A 37 3.45 6.43 8.45
C LEU A 37 4.52 6.95 9.42
N ASP A 38 5.60 7.56 8.91
CA ASP A 38 6.67 8.14 9.72
C ASP A 38 6.18 9.38 10.48
N ALA A 39 5.38 10.22 9.81
CA ALA A 39 4.77 11.42 10.40
C ALA A 39 3.74 11.10 11.50
N ASN A 40 3.09 9.93 11.42
CA ASN A 40 2.03 9.53 12.36
C ASN A 40 2.47 8.44 13.35
N ARG A 41 3.78 8.17 13.47
CA ARG A 41 4.26 7.09 14.32
C ARG A 41 4.23 7.47 15.81
N PRO A 42 3.70 6.61 16.69
CA PRO A 42 3.88 6.77 18.14
C PRO A 42 5.30 6.41 18.59
N HIS A 43 6.02 5.57 17.84
CA HIS A 43 7.35 5.06 18.17
C HIS A 43 8.32 5.24 17.00
N GLY A 44 9.52 5.76 17.26
CA GLY A 44 10.59 5.95 16.27
C GLY A 44 11.73 4.93 16.40
N GLY A 45 12.78 5.10 15.58
CA GLY A 45 14.01 4.31 15.68
C GLY A 45 13.82 2.80 15.58
N GLN A 46 14.56 2.05 16.40
CA GLN A 46 14.54 0.57 16.38
C GLN A 46 13.17 -0.02 16.72
N GLU A 47 12.43 0.58 17.66
CA GLU A 47 11.09 0.12 18.03
C GLU A 47 10.13 0.23 16.84
N GLY A 48 10.11 1.38 16.16
CA GLY A 48 9.30 1.56 14.95
C GLY A 48 9.64 0.54 13.86
N LEU A 49 10.93 0.24 13.66
CA LEU A 49 11.36 -0.80 12.72
C LEU A 49 10.83 -2.20 13.11
N LEU A 50 10.95 -2.58 14.38
CA LEU A 50 10.45 -3.88 14.87
C LEU A 50 8.93 -3.99 14.71
N LEU A 51 8.18 -2.93 14.97
CA LEU A 51 6.73 -2.89 14.76
C LEU A 51 6.35 -3.08 13.29
N ARG A 52 7.15 -2.56 12.33
CA ARG A 52 6.93 -2.85 10.90
C ARG A 52 7.13 -4.33 10.57
N MET A 53 8.11 -4.99 11.20
CA MET A 53 8.31 -6.43 11.03
C MET A 53 7.17 -7.26 11.63
N LEU A 54 6.58 -6.79 12.74
CA LEU A 54 5.41 -7.44 13.33
C LEU A 54 4.18 -7.27 12.44
N LYS A 55 3.95 -6.07 11.87
CA LYS A 55 2.84 -5.85 10.93
C LYS A 55 2.95 -6.76 9.70
N LEU A 56 4.16 -7.02 9.19
CA LEU A 56 4.35 -8.00 8.11
C LEU A 56 3.86 -9.41 8.51
N SER A 57 4.10 -9.85 9.74
CA SER A 57 3.58 -11.15 10.23
C SER A 57 2.06 -11.16 10.34
N GLU A 58 1.45 -10.03 10.69
CA GLU A 58 -0.01 -9.85 10.75
C GLU A 58 -0.63 -10.05 9.37
N GLU A 59 -0.12 -9.38 8.33
CA GLU A 59 -0.62 -9.52 6.94
C GLU A 59 -0.51 -10.96 6.42
N VAL A 60 0.57 -11.67 6.76
CA VAL A 60 0.71 -13.10 6.41
C VAL A 60 -0.37 -13.95 7.10
N GLY A 61 -0.77 -13.57 8.32
CA GLY A 61 -1.89 -14.19 9.02
C GLY A 61 -3.23 -13.93 8.33
N GLU A 62 -3.43 -12.73 7.79
CA GLU A 62 -4.64 -12.37 7.03
C GLU A 62 -4.73 -13.15 5.71
N VAL A 63 -3.62 -13.32 4.98
CA VAL A 63 -3.55 -14.25 3.83
C VAL A 63 -4.00 -15.66 4.23
N ALA A 64 -3.49 -16.18 5.35
CA ALA A 64 -3.88 -17.51 5.83
C ALA A 64 -5.37 -17.58 6.16
N GLN A 65 -5.92 -16.54 6.80
CA GLN A 65 -7.34 -16.43 7.09
C GLN A 65 -8.19 -16.41 5.81
N ALA A 66 -7.80 -15.62 4.81
CA ALA A 66 -8.50 -15.54 3.53
C ALA A 66 -8.47 -16.88 2.79
N VAL A 67 -7.33 -17.58 2.76
CA VAL A 67 -7.23 -18.92 2.15
C VAL A 67 -8.13 -19.93 2.85
N ILE A 68 -8.14 -19.96 4.19
CA ILE A 68 -9.04 -20.83 4.96
C ILE A 68 -10.51 -20.51 4.65
N GLY A 69 -10.83 -19.22 4.50
CA GLY A 69 -12.16 -18.74 4.11
C GLY A 69 -12.57 -19.13 2.70
N ALA A 70 -11.66 -18.98 1.72
CA ALA A 70 -11.92 -19.28 0.31
C ALA A 70 -12.05 -20.78 0.02
N THR A 71 -11.32 -21.59 0.79
CA THR A 71 -11.35 -23.05 0.66
C THR A 71 -12.44 -23.71 1.51
N GLY A 72 -13.12 -22.94 2.38
CA GLY A 72 -14.17 -23.45 3.28
C GLY A 72 -13.67 -24.44 4.33
N GLN A 73 -12.39 -24.40 4.68
CA GLN A 73 -11.75 -25.38 5.58
C GLN A 73 -12.32 -25.36 7.01
N ASN A 74 -12.99 -24.26 7.40
CA ASN A 74 -13.70 -24.20 8.67
C ASN A 74 -15.16 -24.69 8.51
N PRO A 75 -15.49 -25.94 8.94
CA PRO A 75 -16.83 -26.51 8.74
C PRO A 75 -17.93 -25.74 9.48
N ARG A 76 -17.59 -24.89 10.46
CA ARG A 76 -18.55 -24.04 11.19
C ARG A 76 -18.92 -22.75 10.44
N LYS A 77 -18.13 -22.35 9.44
CA LYS A 77 -18.32 -21.07 8.73
C LYS A 77 -18.58 -21.23 7.23
N GLY A 78 -18.26 -22.39 6.64
CA GLY A 78 -18.36 -22.57 5.19
C GLY A 78 -17.37 -21.68 4.43
N ILE A 79 -17.69 -21.34 3.18
CA ILE A 79 -16.89 -20.41 2.38
C ILE A 79 -17.21 -18.98 2.81
N THR A 80 -16.21 -18.24 3.25
CA THR A 80 -16.36 -16.86 3.76
C THR A 80 -15.59 -15.80 2.99
N HIS A 81 -14.65 -16.22 2.14
CA HIS A 81 -13.83 -15.34 1.31
C HIS A 81 -13.83 -15.88 -0.12
N THR A 82 -13.40 -15.06 -1.07
CA THR A 82 -13.11 -15.47 -2.44
C THR A 82 -11.61 -15.55 -2.68
N TRP A 83 -11.20 -16.01 -3.86
CA TRP A 83 -9.78 -15.97 -4.25
C TRP A 83 -9.32 -14.55 -4.61
N GLU A 84 -10.24 -13.63 -4.90
CA GLU A 84 -9.95 -12.19 -5.02
C GLU A 84 -9.57 -11.61 -3.66
N ASP A 85 -10.21 -12.01 -2.56
CA ASP A 85 -9.81 -11.58 -1.22
C ASP A 85 -8.37 -12.04 -0.93
N VAL A 86 -8.02 -13.29 -1.27
CA VAL A 86 -6.64 -13.79 -1.13
C VAL A 86 -5.64 -12.96 -1.94
N GLN A 87 -6.02 -12.49 -3.14
CA GLN A 87 -5.16 -11.60 -3.93
C GLN A 87 -4.96 -10.26 -3.24
N GLY A 88 -6.01 -9.69 -2.63
CA GLY A 88 -5.94 -8.48 -1.82
C GLY A 88 -4.94 -8.62 -0.67
N GLU A 89 -5.09 -9.67 0.14
CA GLU A 89 -4.19 -9.92 1.28
C GLU A 89 -2.73 -10.12 0.84
N LEU A 90 -2.50 -10.77 -0.31
CA LEU A 90 -1.15 -10.90 -0.87
C LEU A 90 -0.57 -9.55 -1.30
N CYS A 91 -1.38 -8.65 -1.85
CA CYS A 91 -0.97 -7.28 -2.14
C CYS A 91 -0.60 -6.53 -0.84
N ASP A 92 -1.36 -6.70 0.23
CA ASP A 92 -1.09 -6.06 1.53
C ASP A 92 0.23 -6.55 2.14
N VAL A 93 0.55 -7.85 2.02
CA VAL A 93 1.87 -8.40 2.37
C VAL A 93 2.98 -7.73 1.56
N VAL A 94 2.82 -7.61 0.24
CA VAL A 94 3.85 -7.01 -0.64
C VAL A 94 4.08 -5.54 -0.30
N ILE A 95 3.00 -4.77 -0.14
CA ILE A 95 3.06 -3.35 0.20
C ILE A 95 3.72 -3.17 1.57
N THR A 96 3.30 -3.94 2.58
CA THR A 96 3.85 -3.89 3.93
C THR A 96 5.34 -4.25 3.95
N ALA A 97 5.75 -5.25 3.18
CA ALA A 97 7.16 -5.63 3.05
C ALA A 97 8.01 -4.51 2.42
N LEU A 98 7.50 -3.84 1.38
CA LEU A 98 8.20 -2.72 0.74
C LEU A 98 8.32 -1.51 1.67
N VAL A 99 7.28 -1.18 2.44
CA VAL A 99 7.32 -0.12 3.46
C VAL A 99 8.27 -0.48 4.61
N ALA A 100 8.30 -1.74 5.04
CA ALA A 100 9.26 -2.22 6.04
C ALA A 100 10.70 -2.12 5.53
N LEU A 101 10.96 -2.48 4.26
CA LEU A 101 12.26 -2.30 3.62
C LEU A 101 12.64 -0.81 3.53
N ARG A 102 11.69 0.07 3.21
CA ARG A 102 11.90 1.53 3.22
C ARG A 102 12.20 2.12 4.58
N THR A 103 11.63 1.52 5.63
CA THR A 103 11.96 1.87 7.01
C THR A 103 13.40 1.46 7.37
N LEU A 104 13.88 0.34 6.81
CA LEU A 104 15.23 -0.16 7.05
C LEU A 104 16.31 0.59 6.24
N THR A 105 15.98 1.04 5.03
CA THR A 105 16.91 1.73 4.13
C THR A 105 16.20 2.72 3.20
N PRO A 106 16.76 3.93 2.97
CA PRO A 106 16.24 4.86 1.98
C PRO A 106 16.40 4.34 0.53
N ASP A 107 17.34 3.42 0.29
CA ASP A 107 17.65 2.90 -1.05
C ASP A 107 16.77 1.71 -1.45
N THR A 108 15.51 1.70 -1.00
CA THR A 108 14.57 0.55 -1.11
C THR A 108 14.49 -0.01 -2.52
N ARG A 109 14.36 0.88 -3.52
CA ARG A 109 14.26 0.53 -4.93
C ARG A 109 15.50 -0.22 -5.42
N GLU A 110 16.69 0.28 -5.09
CA GLU A 110 17.94 -0.32 -5.53
C GLU A 110 18.15 -1.67 -4.85
N VAL A 111 17.93 -1.75 -3.53
CA VAL A 111 18.08 -2.97 -2.74
C VAL A 111 17.15 -4.06 -3.25
N PHE A 112 15.87 -3.74 -3.47
CA PHE A 112 14.89 -4.67 -4.01
C PHE A 112 15.27 -5.12 -5.41
N THR A 113 15.56 -4.19 -6.33
CA THR A 113 15.86 -4.50 -7.73
C THR A 113 17.10 -5.39 -7.86
N ARG A 114 18.16 -5.07 -7.12
CA ARG A 114 19.39 -5.88 -7.08
C ARG A 114 19.12 -7.28 -6.53
N HIS A 115 18.33 -7.39 -5.46
CA HIS A 115 18.00 -8.69 -4.88
C HIS A 115 17.14 -9.53 -5.84
N LEU A 116 16.15 -8.91 -6.47
CA LEU A 116 15.29 -9.54 -7.47
C LEU A 116 16.12 -10.06 -8.64
N ALA A 117 17.00 -9.24 -9.22
CA ALA A 117 17.87 -9.66 -10.33
C ALA A 117 18.71 -10.90 -9.97
N LYS A 118 19.30 -10.92 -8.77
CA LYS A 118 20.06 -12.07 -8.27
C LYS A 118 19.21 -13.33 -8.13
N VAL A 119 17.98 -13.21 -7.61
CA VAL A 119 17.07 -14.35 -7.49
C VAL A 119 16.61 -14.84 -8.87
N THR A 120 16.32 -13.92 -9.78
CA THR A 120 15.94 -14.23 -11.17
C THR A 120 17.05 -14.98 -11.90
N GLU A 121 18.29 -14.48 -11.86
CA GLU A 121 19.45 -15.14 -12.46
C GLU A 121 19.67 -16.55 -11.89
N ARG A 122 19.57 -16.70 -10.55
CA ARG A 122 19.70 -18.00 -9.90
C ARG A 122 18.61 -18.99 -10.31
N SER A 123 17.37 -18.52 -10.49
CA SER A 123 16.22 -19.37 -10.75
C SER A 123 16.03 -19.72 -12.23
N LEU A 124 16.34 -18.78 -13.13
CA LEU A 124 16.09 -18.92 -14.57
C LEU A 124 17.38 -19.12 -15.40
N GLY A 125 18.56 -18.97 -14.78
CA GLY A 125 19.85 -18.95 -15.47
C GLY A 125 20.21 -17.55 -16.00
N PRO A 126 21.42 -17.37 -16.57
CA PRO A 126 21.81 -16.14 -17.23
C PRO A 126 20.83 -15.86 -18.38
N SER A 127 20.36 -14.61 -18.51
CA SER A 127 19.69 -14.20 -19.75
C SER A 127 20.70 -14.38 -20.88
N ALA A 128 20.35 -15.19 -21.89
CA ALA A 128 21.20 -15.47 -23.05
C ALA A 128 21.57 -14.20 -23.82
#